data_AF-A0A1Q3S6X9-F1
#
_entry.id   AF-A0A1Q3S6X9-F1
#
_cell.length_a   1.000
_cell.length_b   1.000
_cell.length_c   1.000
_cell.angle_alpha   90.00
_cell.angle_beta   90.00
_cell.angle_gamma   90.00
#
_symmetry.space_group_name_H-M   'P 1'
#
loop_
_entity.id
_entity.type
_entity.pdbx_description
1 polymer ?
#
loop_
_entity_poly.entity_id
_entity_poly.type
_entity_poly.pdbx_seq_one_letter_code
_entity_poly.pdbx_strand_id
1 'polypeptide(L)'
;MVNKETWIEGDTLFYKYHGNIEKANINSLKYAYVQVLGNIAFLFVVADYQHYISTELQGFEEVYRELSDRFCFDDKTFFAVCKARKEDEKVKIWAKKMPQNYQILDEYPDDGDSGYEVYAAPRQMISWDTTYEQLEASGCVAVYFTDYGAKYLRFKYPVRIEGILIDQLEVYAGNASTNRPVQEFFVYLYDATNTDESYKKLRRLWIGDDVDININQYGYEREDQCYLQFALAKGIDVSICYTYDKGSAYDDGSTSLHFYNKREYRYFLENKEYEEVMEISGLISFHNKLDLKVRYIDNDDVKHIPQKVKALLKEKSGIWLDSANNKIGFAGIDTALILDLEKIEYFTFQNVLPAKGSGYAVFIVHLKTENYRDIFIEDDTYFFDPFAKQLKQMTKKPVKIPEADYNC
;
A
#
# COMPACT_ATOMS: atom_id res chain seq x y z
N MET A 1 -30.85 11.87 30.96
CA MET A 1 -30.46 10.97 29.86
C MET A 1 -29.60 9.88 30.47
N VAL A 2 -30.00 8.63 30.29
CA VAL A 2 -29.30 7.44 30.82
C VAL A 2 -27.88 7.39 30.25
N ASN A 3 -26.93 6.97 31.08
CA ASN A 3 -25.50 6.81 30.78
C ASN A 3 -25.27 5.69 29.73
N LYS A 4 -25.78 5.85 28.50
CA LYS A 4 -25.57 4.85 27.43
C LYS A 4 -24.10 4.84 27.03
N GLU A 5 -23.48 3.67 27.03
CA GLU A 5 -22.10 3.47 26.58
C GLU A 5 -22.04 2.91 25.15
N THR A 6 -23.18 2.47 24.61
CA THR A 6 -23.37 2.12 23.21
C THR A 6 -24.80 2.41 22.76
N TRP A 7 -24.97 2.91 21.54
CA TRP A 7 -26.27 3.23 20.94
C TRP A 7 -26.17 3.36 19.42
N ILE A 8 -27.32 3.30 18.73
CA ILE A 8 -27.43 3.59 17.29
C ILE A 8 -28.18 4.90 17.10
N GLU A 9 -27.69 5.76 16.21
CA GLU A 9 -28.39 6.94 15.73
C GLU A 9 -28.32 6.99 14.20
N GLY A 10 -29.48 6.83 13.55
CA GLY A 10 -29.56 6.68 12.10
C GLY A 10 -28.79 5.45 11.62
N ASP A 11 -27.77 5.68 10.81
CA ASP A 11 -26.90 4.61 10.28
C ASP A 11 -25.53 4.55 10.99
N THR A 12 -25.40 5.19 12.15
CA THR A 12 -24.14 5.22 12.91
C THR A 12 -24.31 4.48 14.23
N LEU A 13 -23.44 3.49 14.46
CA LEU A 13 -23.25 2.83 15.75
C LEU A 13 -22.20 3.61 16.54
N PHE A 14 -22.53 4.02 17.76
CA PHE A 14 -21.61 4.64 18.70
C PHE A 14 -21.32 3.70 19.85
N TYR A 15 -20.07 3.60 20.28
CA TYR A 15 -19.69 2.77 21.42
C TYR A 15 -18.45 3.30 22.14
N LYS A 16 -18.36 3.03 23.44
CA LYS A 16 -17.23 3.44 24.25
C LYS A 16 -16.07 2.44 24.15
N TYR A 17 -14.87 2.93 23.88
CA TYR A 17 -13.64 2.14 23.81
C TYR A 17 -12.47 2.93 24.41
N HIS A 18 -11.77 2.36 25.40
CA HIS A 18 -10.68 3.03 26.15
C HIS A 18 -10.98 4.46 26.63
N GLY A 19 -12.23 4.72 27.01
CA GLY A 19 -12.67 6.03 27.50
C GLY A 19 -13.08 7.04 26.41
N ASN A 20 -12.90 6.69 25.13
CA ASN A 20 -13.36 7.49 23.98
C ASN A 20 -14.66 6.92 23.41
N ILE A 21 -15.41 7.75 22.68
CA ILE A 21 -16.55 7.30 21.87
C ILE A 21 -16.05 7.06 20.45
N GLU A 22 -16.16 5.81 20.03
CA GLU A 22 -15.92 5.37 18.66
C GLU A 22 -17.24 5.33 17.88
N LYS A 23 -17.12 5.35 16.55
CA LYS A 23 -18.26 5.31 15.63
C LYS A 23 -18.02 4.29 14.52
N ALA A 24 -19.07 3.61 14.09
CA ALA A 24 -19.05 2.71 12.93
C ALA A 24 -20.23 3.01 12.01
N ASN A 25 -19.98 3.10 10.70
CA ASN A 25 -21.05 3.26 9.71
C ASN A 25 -21.69 1.89 9.41
N ILE A 26 -22.93 1.72 9.84
CA ILE A 26 -23.66 0.46 9.77
C ILE A 26 -23.94 0.04 8.31
N ASN A 27 -24.09 0.98 7.38
CA ASN A 27 -24.31 0.68 5.96
C ASN A 27 -23.06 0.09 5.28
N SER A 28 -21.89 0.35 5.84
CA SER A 28 -20.60 -0.12 5.33
C SER A 28 -20.20 -1.49 5.87
N LEU A 29 -21.00 -2.09 6.75
CA LEU A 29 -20.73 -3.42 7.31
C LEU A 29 -20.49 -4.47 6.22
N LYS A 30 -19.39 -5.20 6.37
CA LYS A 30 -18.96 -6.30 5.50
C LYS A 30 -19.20 -7.66 6.15
N TYR A 31 -18.83 -7.80 7.42
CA TYR A 31 -19.03 -9.04 8.18
C TYR A 31 -19.03 -8.79 9.68
N ALA A 32 -19.60 -9.73 10.42
CA ALA A 32 -19.70 -9.70 11.87
C ALA A 32 -19.33 -11.06 12.47
N TYR A 33 -18.62 -11.01 13.59
CA TYR A 33 -18.19 -12.14 14.39
C TYR A 33 -18.57 -11.91 15.85
N VAL A 34 -18.71 -13.01 16.58
CA VAL A 34 -18.53 -13.02 18.02
C VAL A 34 -17.11 -13.48 18.32
N GLN A 35 -16.41 -12.76 19.21
CA GLN A 35 -15.06 -13.10 19.61
C GLN A 35 -14.88 -12.93 21.12
N VAL A 36 -14.21 -13.89 21.77
CA VAL A 36 -13.90 -13.84 23.20
C VAL A 36 -12.43 -13.46 23.38
N LEU A 37 -12.18 -12.36 24.08
CA LEU A 37 -10.84 -11.86 24.43
C LEU A 37 -10.80 -11.56 25.93
N GLY A 38 -9.87 -12.17 26.66
CA GLY A 38 -9.74 -11.96 28.10
C GLY A 38 -11.01 -12.32 28.88
N ASN A 39 -11.71 -13.39 28.49
CA ASN A 39 -13.02 -13.83 28.99
C ASN A 39 -14.20 -12.86 28.75
N ILE A 40 -13.99 -11.80 27.96
CA ILE A 40 -15.05 -10.86 27.57
C ILE A 40 -15.45 -11.18 26.13
N ALA A 41 -16.76 -11.33 25.89
CA ALA A 41 -17.28 -11.50 24.54
C ALA A 41 -17.47 -10.13 23.87
N PHE A 42 -17.08 -10.02 22.61
CA PHE A 42 -17.19 -8.85 21.78
C PHE A 42 -18.04 -9.19 20.55
N LEU A 43 -18.90 -8.25 20.16
CA LEU A 43 -19.35 -8.15 18.79
C LEU A 43 -18.22 -7.50 17.99
N PHE A 44 -17.55 -8.30 17.17
CA PHE A 44 -16.56 -7.80 16.23
C PHE A 44 -17.23 -7.53 14.89
N VAL A 45 -17.12 -6.30 14.38
CA VAL A 45 -17.66 -5.94 13.07
C VAL A 45 -16.60 -5.26 12.23
N VAL A 46 -16.64 -5.51 10.92
CA VAL A 46 -15.81 -4.80 9.96
C VAL A 46 -16.71 -4.00 9.04
N ALA A 47 -16.50 -2.68 9.05
CA ALA A 47 -17.15 -1.72 8.18
C ALA A 47 -16.07 -1.01 7.32
N ASP A 48 -15.76 0.23 7.67
CA ASP A 48 -14.61 1.00 7.19
C ASP A 48 -13.30 0.55 7.85
N TYR A 49 -13.34 0.19 9.13
CA TYR A 49 -12.25 -0.49 9.84
C TYR A 49 -12.80 -1.58 10.79
N GLN A 50 -11.92 -2.15 11.61
CA GLN A 50 -12.26 -3.17 12.58
C GLN A 50 -12.77 -2.56 13.88
N HIS A 51 -13.94 -2.99 14.33
CA HIS A 51 -14.55 -2.52 15.57
C HIS A 51 -14.78 -3.69 16.54
N TYR A 52 -14.38 -3.51 17.79
CA TYR A 52 -14.63 -4.44 18.89
C TYR A 52 -15.60 -3.80 19.88
N ILE A 53 -16.86 -4.22 19.85
CA ILE A 53 -17.89 -3.72 20.76
C ILE A 53 -18.09 -4.73 21.89
N SER A 54 -17.70 -4.36 23.11
CA SER A 54 -17.86 -5.24 24.28
C SER A 54 -19.34 -5.47 24.59
N THR A 55 -19.68 -6.74 24.86
CA THR A 55 -21.01 -7.16 25.33
C THR A 55 -21.35 -6.61 26.72
N GLU A 56 -20.37 -6.09 27.45
CA GLU A 56 -20.54 -5.53 28.81
C GLU A 56 -20.92 -4.04 28.80
N LEU A 57 -20.92 -3.37 27.64
CA LEU A 57 -21.29 -1.97 27.53
C LEU A 57 -22.77 -1.75 27.88
N GLN A 58 -23.05 -0.70 28.65
CA GLN A 58 -24.43 -0.31 28.94
C GLN A 58 -25.18 0.10 27.66
N GLY A 59 -26.22 -0.65 27.30
CA GLY A 59 -27.01 -0.45 26.07
C GLY A 59 -26.77 -1.52 24.99
N PHE A 60 -25.83 -2.45 25.20
CA PHE A 60 -25.45 -3.44 24.18
C PHE A 60 -26.61 -4.32 23.71
N GLU A 61 -27.48 -4.78 24.60
CA GLU A 61 -28.60 -5.66 24.21
C GLU A 61 -29.58 -4.99 23.23
N GLU A 62 -29.84 -3.69 23.40
CA GLU A 62 -30.70 -2.89 22.51
C GLU A 62 -30.04 -2.75 21.13
N VAL A 63 -28.77 -2.37 21.12
CA VAL A 63 -27.94 -2.25 19.91
C VAL A 63 -27.83 -3.57 19.16
N TYR A 64 -27.50 -4.66 19.86
CA TYR A 64 -27.35 -5.97 19.25
C TYR A 64 -28.67 -6.43 18.61
N ARG A 65 -29.81 -6.23 19.30
CA ARG A 65 -31.13 -6.58 18.75
C ARG A 65 -31.43 -5.80 17.48
N GLU A 66 -31.18 -4.49 17.47
CA GLU A 66 -31.39 -3.67 16.28
C GLU A 66 -30.50 -4.10 15.10
N LEU A 67 -29.22 -4.41 15.35
CA LEU A 67 -28.32 -4.93 14.33
C LEU A 67 -28.75 -6.31 13.83
N SER A 68 -29.13 -7.22 14.75
CA SER A 68 -29.58 -8.56 14.38
C SER A 68 -30.89 -8.51 13.57
N ASP A 69 -31.85 -7.67 13.96
CA ASP A 69 -33.09 -7.47 13.21
C ASP A 69 -32.81 -6.91 11.80
N ARG A 70 -31.84 -6.00 11.68
CA ARG A 70 -31.47 -5.35 10.40
C ARG A 70 -30.70 -6.28 9.45
N PHE A 71 -29.80 -7.10 9.98
CA PHE A 71 -28.86 -7.90 9.18
C PHE A 71 -29.11 -9.41 9.23
N CYS A 72 -30.02 -9.86 10.08
CA CYS A 72 -30.31 -11.27 10.36
C CYS A 72 -29.05 -12.01 10.84
N PHE A 73 -28.46 -11.54 11.95
CA PHE A 73 -27.32 -12.22 12.57
C PHE A 73 -27.71 -13.62 13.07
N ASP A 74 -26.75 -14.56 13.10
CA ASP A 74 -26.94 -15.85 13.76
C ASP A 74 -26.91 -15.70 15.28
N ASP A 75 -28.05 -15.27 15.83
CA ASP A 75 -28.26 -15.07 17.26
C ASP A 75 -27.98 -16.32 18.08
N LYS A 76 -28.35 -17.49 17.55
CA LYS A 76 -28.15 -18.76 18.25
C LYS A 76 -26.67 -18.99 18.49
N THR A 77 -25.85 -18.79 17.46
CA THR A 77 -24.40 -18.93 17.56
C THR A 77 -23.80 -17.84 18.44
N PHE A 78 -24.21 -16.58 18.26
CA PHE A 78 -23.74 -15.45 19.07
C PHE A 78 -23.91 -15.70 20.57
N PHE A 79 -25.14 -16.01 21.01
CA PHE A 79 -25.43 -16.23 22.43
C PHE A 79 -24.81 -17.52 22.98
N ALA A 80 -24.62 -18.55 22.15
CA ALA A 80 -23.91 -19.76 22.56
C ALA A 80 -22.45 -19.46 22.90
N VAL A 81 -21.74 -18.71 22.05
CA VAL A 81 -20.34 -18.31 22.29
C VAL A 81 -20.24 -17.37 23.49
N CYS A 82 -21.10 -16.36 23.58
CA CYS A 82 -21.15 -15.43 24.73
C CYS A 82 -21.38 -16.13 26.07
N LYS A 83 -22.11 -17.26 26.06
CA LYS A 83 -22.34 -18.10 27.25
C LYS A 83 -21.17 -19.02 27.55
N ALA A 84 -20.56 -19.62 26.53
CA ALA A 84 -19.42 -20.51 26.69
C ALA A 84 -18.17 -19.76 27.20
N ARG A 85 -17.97 -18.52 26.72
CA ARG A 85 -16.81 -17.66 27.05
C ARG A 85 -15.48 -18.40 26.96
N LYS A 86 -15.34 -19.27 25.95
CA LYS A 86 -14.10 -19.97 25.72
C LYS A 86 -13.09 -18.97 25.17
N GLU A 87 -11.96 -18.83 25.86
CA GLU A 87 -10.89 -17.90 25.44
C GLU A 87 -10.47 -18.18 23.99
N ASP A 88 -10.22 -17.10 23.25
CA ASP A 88 -9.86 -17.10 21.84
C ASP A 88 -10.90 -17.71 20.88
N GLU A 89 -12.12 -17.99 21.36
CA GLU A 89 -13.21 -18.44 20.49
C GLU A 89 -13.67 -17.28 19.60
N LYS A 90 -13.72 -17.54 18.29
CA LYS A 90 -14.08 -16.58 17.24
C LYS A 90 -14.97 -17.27 16.23
N VAL A 91 -16.18 -16.76 16.01
CA VAL A 91 -17.16 -17.37 15.11
C VAL A 91 -17.89 -16.31 14.29
N LYS A 92 -17.92 -16.49 12.97
CA LYS A 92 -18.66 -15.63 12.04
C LYS A 92 -20.16 -15.82 12.27
N ILE A 93 -20.87 -14.72 12.54
CA ILE A 93 -22.34 -14.73 12.76
C ILE A 93 -23.09 -14.13 11.58
N TRP A 94 -22.39 -13.39 10.72
CA TRP A 94 -22.96 -12.77 9.53
C TRP A 94 -21.87 -12.30 8.55
N ALA A 95 -22.19 -12.33 7.26
CA ALA A 95 -21.42 -11.67 6.22
C ALA A 95 -22.36 -11.08 5.17
N LYS A 96 -22.02 -9.90 4.67
CA LYS A 96 -22.74 -9.25 3.58
C LYS A 96 -22.53 -10.05 2.31
N LYS A 97 -23.64 -10.44 1.67
CA LYS A 97 -23.58 -11.06 0.35
C LYS A 97 -23.34 -9.99 -0.70
N MET A 98 -22.20 -10.09 -1.38
CA MET A 98 -21.83 -9.24 -2.49
C MET A 98 -22.23 -9.92 -3.80
N PRO A 99 -22.75 -9.17 -4.79
CA PRO A 99 -22.96 -9.72 -6.12
C PRO A 99 -21.63 -10.11 -6.75
N GLN A 100 -21.65 -11.11 -7.63
CA GLN A 100 -20.48 -11.43 -8.44
C GLN A 100 -20.09 -10.21 -9.27
N ASN A 101 -18.81 -9.84 -9.25
CA ASN A 101 -18.30 -8.60 -9.85
C ASN A 101 -17.19 -8.86 -10.89
N TYR A 102 -17.16 -10.06 -11.46
CA TYR A 102 -16.26 -10.40 -12.54
C TYR A 102 -16.83 -11.52 -13.43
N GLN A 103 -16.23 -11.68 -14.59
CA GLN A 103 -16.50 -12.77 -15.52
C GLN A 103 -15.17 -13.29 -16.09
N ILE A 104 -15.01 -14.62 -16.12
CA ILE A 104 -13.94 -15.27 -16.90
C ILE A 104 -14.41 -15.36 -18.35
N LEU A 105 -13.56 -14.94 -19.28
CA LEU A 105 -13.84 -14.94 -20.71
C LEU A 105 -13.31 -16.22 -21.34
N ASP A 106 -14.15 -16.88 -22.15
CA ASP A 106 -13.74 -18.09 -22.89
C ASP A 106 -12.74 -17.76 -24.01
N GLU A 107 -12.91 -16.58 -24.64
CA GLU A 107 -12.04 -16.07 -25.71
C GLU A 107 -11.73 -14.59 -25.44
N TYR A 108 -10.47 -14.22 -25.59
CA TYR A 108 -9.97 -12.86 -25.43
C TYR A 108 -8.71 -12.64 -26.28
N PRO A 109 -8.44 -11.40 -26.72
CA PRO A 109 -7.22 -11.09 -27.45
C PRO A 109 -5.98 -11.16 -26.55
N ASP A 110 -4.86 -11.58 -27.12
CA ASP A 110 -3.52 -11.54 -26.50
C ASP A 110 -2.96 -10.11 -26.60
N ASP A 111 -3.41 -9.24 -25.69
CA ASP A 111 -3.10 -7.82 -25.71
C ASP A 111 -2.74 -7.22 -24.34
N GLY A 112 -2.50 -8.02 -23.30
CA GLY A 112 -2.07 -7.48 -22.01
C GLY A 112 -0.66 -6.89 -22.03
N ASP A 113 0.13 -7.13 -23.07
CA ASP A 113 1.35 -6.37 -23.35
C ASP A 113 1.06 -4.92 -23.78
N SER A 114 -0.13 -4.62 -24.28
CA SER A 114 -0.48 -3.27 -24.76
C SER A 114 -1.20 -2.46 -23.70
N GLY A 115 -2.10 -3.08 -22.95
CA GLY A 115 -2.96 -2.34 -22.03
C GLY A 115 -4.12 -3.17 -21.49
N TYR A 116 -5.20 -2.47 -21.20
CA TYR A 116 -6.47 -3.03 -20.75
C TYR A 116 -7.63 -2.36 -21.48
N GLU A 117 -8.72 -3.10 -21.66
CA GLU A 117 -9.86 -2.61 -22.43
C GLU A 117 -11.02 -2.24 -21.50
N VAL A 118 -11.43 -0.98 -21.53
CA VAL A 118 -12.61 -0.50 -20.82
C VAL A 118 -13.84 -0.71 -21.69
N TYR A 119 -14.83 -1.45 -21.19
CA TYR A 119 -16.08 -1.78 -21.89
C TYR A 119 -17.08 -0.61 -21.81
N ALA A 120 -16.61 0.59 -22.13
CA ALA A 120 -17.44 1.76 -22.38
C ALA A 120 -18.13 1.66 -23.75
N ALA A 121 -18.98 2.65 -24.08
CA ALA A 121 -19.57 2.81 -25.40
C ALA A 121 -19.04 4.09 -26.08
N PRO A 122 -18.14 4.00 -27.08
CA PRO A 122 -17.50 2.78 -27.60
C PRO A 122 -16.45 2.20 -26.64
N ARG A 123 -16.04 0.94 -26.87
CA ARG A 123 -14.95 0.30 -26.09
C ARG A 123 -13.64 1.06 -26.29
N GLN A 124 -12.83 1.11 -25.25
CA GLN A 124 -11.58 1.89 -25.23
C GLN A 124 -10.43 1.04 -24.76
N MET A 125 -9.40 0.89 -25.59
CA MET A 125 -8.11 0.33 -25.18
C MET A 125 -7.29 1.43 -24.49
N ILE A 126 -6.87 1.18 -23.26
CA ILE A 126 -6.04 2.10 -22.47
C ILE A 126 -4.67 1.47 -22.26
N SER A 127 -3.61 2.20 -22.61
CA SER A 127 -2.23 1.73 -22.45
C SER A 127 -1.82 1.66 -20.96
N TRP A 128 -0.96 0.71 -20.61
CA TRP A 128 -0.29 0.71 -19.30
C TRP A 128 0.58 1.95 -19.04
N ASP A 129 0.98 2.67 -20.09
CA ASP A 129 1.76 3.91 -19.98
C ASP A 129 0.88 5.12 -19.64
N THR A 130 -0.44 4.95 -19.56
CA THR A 130 -1.39 6.02 -19.22
C THR A 130 -1.13 6.53 -17.81
N THR A 131 -0.96 7.85 -17.69
CA THR A 131 -0.68 8.48 -16.40
C THR A 131 -1.92 8.59 -15.52
N TYR A 132 -1.75 8.82 -14.21
CA TYR A 132 -2.88 9.10 -13.31
C TYR A 132 -3.74 10.28 -13.81
N GLU A 133 -3.10 11.36 -14.28
CA GLU A 133 -3.78 12.53 -14.84
C GLU A 133 -4.57 12.18 -16.11
N GLN A 134 -3.97 11.43 -17.03
CA GLN A 134 -4.62 10.99 -18.25
C GLN A 134 -5.79 10.04 -17.96
N LEU A 135 -5.61 9.12 -17.01
CA LEU A 135 -6.67 8.20 -16.60
C LEU A 135 -7.85 8.95 -15.98
N GLU A 136 -7.59 9.91 -15.09
CA GLU A 136 -8.63 10.76 -14.51
C GLU A 136 -9.38 11.58 -15.58
N ALA A 137 -8.66 12.10 -16.57
CA ALA A 137 -9.22 12.84 -17.71
C ALA A 137 -9.95 11.96 -18.74
N SER A 138 -9.77 10.63 -18.73
CA SER A 138 -10.34 9.72 -19.72
C SER A 138 -11.87 9.66 -19.72
N GLY A 139 -12.52 10.08 -18.62
CA GLY A 139 -13.95 9.92 -18.41
C GLY A 139 -14.37 8.51 -17.98
N CYS A 140 -13.47 7.52 -18.02
CA CYS A 140 -13.73 6.12 -17.66
C CYS A 140 -13.74 5.86 -16.16
N VAL A 141 -13.19 6.76 -15.35
CA VAL A 141 -13.11 6.62 -13.88
C VAL A 141 -13.91 7.70 -13.14
N ALA A 142 -14.31 7.38 -11.92
CA ALA A 142 -14.88 8.30 -10.94
C ALA A 142 -13.91 8.48 -9.78
N VAL A 143 -13.72 9.73 -9.34
CA VAL A 143 -12.90 10.05 -8.17
C VAL A 143 -13.74 9.88 -6.91
N TYR A 144 -13.19 9.24 -5.89
CA TYR A 144 -13.76 9.24 -4.54
C TYR A 144 -12.66 9.36 -3.49
N PHE A 145 -13.07 9.72 -2.28
CA PHE A 145 -12.18 9.86 -1.13
C PHE A 145 -12.64 8.92 -0.01
N THR A 146 -11.69 8.33 0.71
CA THR A 146 -12.00 7.63 1.96
C THR A 146 -12.26 8.63 3.07
N ASP A 147 -12.78 8.15 4.20
CA ASP A 147 -13.03 8.97 5.40
C ASP A 147 -11.74 9.59 5.97
N TYR A 148 -10.57 9.05 5.61
CA TYR A 148 -9.24 9.58 5.98
C TYR A 148 -8.66 10.53 4.92
N GLY A 149 -9.44 10.92 3.90
CA GLY A 149 -9.03 11.86 2.85
C GLY A 149 -8.14 11.25 1.76
N ALA A 150 -7.97 9.92 1.74
CA ALA A 150 -7.19 9.26 0.70
C ALA A 150 -7.96 9.25 -0.63
N LYS A 151 -7.31 9.71 -1.71
CA LYS A 151 -7.89 9.77 -3.07
C LYS A 151 -7.78 8.43 -3.79
N TYR A 152 -8.88 7.99 -4.40
CA TYR A 152 -8.95 6.81 -5.25
C TYR A 152 -9.69 7.12 -6.56
N LEU A 153 -9.38 6.34 -7.60
CA LEU A 153 -10.07 6.33 -8.88
C LEU A 153 -10.73 4.96 -9.05
N ARG A 154 -12.04 4.93 -9.32
CA ARG A 154 -12.80 3.70 -9.60
C ARG A 154 -13.30 3.71 -11.04
N PHE A 155 -13.09 2.63 -11.79
CA PHE A 155 -13.64 2.50 -13.13
C PHE A 155 -15.17 2.44 -13.10
N LYS A 156 -15.81 3.24 -13.97
CA LYS A 156 -17.28 3.32 -14.12
C LYS A 156 -17.85 2.17 -14.95
N TYR A 157 -17.00 1.53 -15.73
CA TYR A 157 -17.35 0.47 -16.67
C TYR A 157 -16.48 -0.76 -16.39
N PRO A 158 -16.93 -1.96 -16.80
CA PRO A 158 -16.12 -3.17 -16.67
C PRO A 158 -14.79 -3.03 -17.43
N VAL A 159 -13.72 -3.57 -16.86
CA VAL A 159 -12.37 -3.54 -17.43
C VAL A 159 -11.91 -4.94 -17.73
N ARG A 160 -11.56 -5.21 -18.99
CA ARG A 160 -10.93 -6.46 -19.39
C ARG A 160 -9.42 -6.34 -19.26
N ILE A 161 -8.84 -7.27 -18.50
CA ILE A 161 -7.39 -7.50 -18.45
C ILE A 161 -7.21 -8.98 -18.74
N GLU A 162 -6.54 -9.32 -19.84
CA GLU A 162 -6.44 -10.71 -20.31
C GLU A 162 -7.82 -11.40 -20.37
N GLY A 163 -7.94 -12.60 -19.80
CA GLY A 163 -9.13 -13.42 -19.77
C GLY A 163 -10.13 -13.11 -18.66
N ILE A 164 -10.03 -11.96 -17.99
CA ILE A 164 -11.00 -11.54 -16.98
C ILE A 164 -11.60 -10.18 -17.30
N LEU A 165 -12.92 -10.09 -17.17
CA LEU A 165 -13.69 -8.85 -17.17
C LEU A 165 -14.08 -8.50 -15.73
N ILE A 166 -13.67 -7.32 -15.26
CA ILE A 166 -13.73 -6.92 -13.85
C ILE A 166 -14.64 -5.70 -13.70
N ASP A 167 -15.58 -5.77 -12.77
CA ASP A 167 -16.36 -4.60 -12.35
C ASP A 167 -15.65 -3.87 -11.20
N GLN A 168 -15.74 -2.54 -11.23
CA GLN A 168 -15.25 -1.68 -10.14
C GLN A 168 -13.75 -1.82 -9.83
N LEU A 169 -12.91 -2.05 -10.85
CA LEU A 169 -11.46 -1.96 -10.69
C LEU A 169 -11.07 -0.58 -10.13
N GLU A 170 -10.09 -0.55 -9.24
CA GLU A 170 -9.69 0.66 -8.52
C GLU A 170 -8.20 0.96 -8.64
N VAL A 171 -7.86 2.22 -8.43
CA VAL A 171 -6.50 2.74 -8.42
C VAL A 171 -6.37 3.70 -7.22
N TYR A 172 -5.31 3.54 -6.44
CA TYR A 172 -4.95 4.49 -5.39
C TYR A 172 -4.23 5.70 -6.00
N ALA A 173 -4.70 6.91 -5.71
CA ALA A 173 -4.17 8.15 -6.31
C ALA A 173 -3.82 9.23 -5.26
N GLY A 174 -3.72 8.85 -3.97
CA GLY A 174 -3.49 9.80 -2.88
C GLY A 174 -2.07 10.41 -2.84
N ASN A 175 -1.05 9.60 -3.13
CA ASN A 175 0.36 9.98 -2.99
C ASN A 175 1.15 9.89 -4.31
N ALA A 176 0.47 9.76 -5.45
CA ALA A 176 1.12 9.55 -6.73
C ALA A 176 1.41 10.88 -7.44
N SER A 177 2.57 10.98 -8.10
CA SER A 177 2.80 12.05 -9.07
C SER A 177 1.88 11.84 -10.26
N THR A 178 1.02 12.83 -10.56
CA THR A 178 -0.09 12.65 -11.50
C THR A 178 0.37 12.44 -12.94
N ASN A 179 1.58 12.89 -13.27
CA ASN A 179 2.23 12.73 -14.57
C ASN A 179 2.92 11.36 -14.77
N ARG A 180 2.74 10.40 -13.85
CA ARG A 180 3.35 9.07 -13.92
C ARG A 180 2.36 7.99 -14.33
N PRO A 181 2.80 6.95 -15.06
CA PRO A 181 1.98 5.78 -15.36
C PRO A 181 1.40 5.16 -14.09
N VAL A 182 0.15 4.69 -14.17
CA VAL A 182 -0.48 4.00 -13.03
C VAL A 182 0.30 2.74 -12.70
N GLN A 183 0.66 2.59 -11.42
CA GLN A 183 1.56 1.53 -10.95
C GLN A 183 0.82 0.31 -10.39
N GLU A 184 -0.40 0.51 -9.86
CA GLU A 184 -1.16 -0.54 -9.21
C GLU A 184 -2.66 -0.36 -9.48
N PHE A 185 -3.30 -1.47 -9.80
CA PHE A 185 -4.75 -1.61 -9.91
C PHE A 185 -5.17 -2.70 -8.94
N PHE A 186 -6.29 -2.53 -8.25
CA PHE A 186 -6.76 -3.52 -7.28
C PHE A 186 -8.27 -3.63 -7.25
N VAL A 187 -8.77 -4.79 -6.81
CA VAL A 187 -10.19 -5.07 -6.60
C VAL A 187 -10.36 -6.27 -5.66
N TYR A 188 -11.46 -6.31 -4.92
CA TYR A 188 -11.91 -7.51 -4.21
C TYR A 188 -12.92 -8.26 -5.10
N LEU A 189 -12.59 -9.49 -5.48
CA LEU A 189 -13.42 -10.31 -6.36
C LEU A 189 -14.33 -11.26 -5.56
N TYR A 190 -15.63 -11.10 -5.76
CA TYR A 190 -16.66 -11.93 -5.17
C TYR A 190 -17.21 -12.89 -6.22
N ASP A 191 -17.25 -14.18 -5.88
CA ASP A 191 -18.04 -15.17 -6.62
C ASP A 191 -19.52 -15.09 -6.19
N ALA A 192 -20.44 -15.61 -7.00
CA ALA A 192 -21.84 -15.81 -6.60
C ALA A 192 -22.01 -16.57 -5.27
N THR A 193 -21.05 -17.43 -4.89
CA THR A 193 -21.04 -18.12 -3.59
C THR A 193 -20.44 -17.30 -2.45
N ASN A 194 -19.67 -16.24 -2.75
CA ASN A 194 -18.87 -15.47 -1.80
C ASN A 194 -17.94 -16.39 -0.97
N THR A 195 -17.21 -17.26 -1.68
CA THR A 195 -16.21 -18.18 -1.13
C THR A 195 -14.93 -18.11 -1.96
N ASP A 196 -13.97 -19.00 -1.68
CA ASP A 196 -12.72 -19.16 -2.44
C ASP A 196 -12.89 -19.61 -3.91
N GLU A 197 -14.11 -19.67 -4.42
CA GLU A 197 -14.38 -19.96 -5.84
C GLU A 197 -13.83 -18.88 -6.75
N SER A 198 -13.78 -17.60 -6.31
CA SER A 198 -13.14 -16.55 -7.09
C SER A 198 -11.63 -16.80 -7.24
N TYR A 199 -10.97 -17.22 -6.17
CA TYR A 199 -9.56 -17.60 -6.18
C TYR A 199 -9.32 -18.80 -7.10
N LYS A 200 -10.09 -19.88 -6.92
CA LYS A 200 -9.95 -21.11 -7.71
C LYS A 200 -10.14 -20.85 -9.21
N LYS A 201 -11.11 -20.02 -9.60
CA LYS A 201 -11.36 -19.66 -11.00
C LYS A 201 -10.18 -18.89 -11.61
N LEU A 202 -9.59 -17.94 -10.88
CA LEU A 202 -8.40 -17.20 -11.34
C LEU A 202 -7.17 -18.09 -11.43
N ARG A 203 -6.95 -18.92 -10.40
CA ARG A 203 -5.87 -19.91 -10.38
C ARG A 203 -5.96 -20.83 -11.60
N ARG A 204 -7.15 -21.33 -11.91
CA ARG A 204 -7.38 -22.15 -13.10
C ARG A 204 -7.14 -21.38 -14.40
N LEU A 205 -7.61 -20.13 -14.49
CA LEU A 205 -7.46 -19.29 -15.68
C LEU A 205 -5.98 -19.09 -16.06
N TRP A 206 -5.13 -18.78 -15.08
CA TRP A 206 -3.76 -18.35 -15.37
C TRP A 206 -2.69 -19.43 -15.15
N ILE A 207 -2.96 -20.40 -14.28
CA ILE A 207 -1.98 -21.42 -13.87
C ILE A 207 -2.43 -22.82 -14.29
N GLY A 208 -3.74 -23.06 -14.37
CA GLY A 208 -4.33 -24.36 -14.67
C GLY A 208 -4.57 -25.25 -13.44
N ASP A 209 -5.29 -26.34 -13.64
CA ASP A 209 -5.61 -27.33 -12.60
C ASP A 209 -4.53 -28.44 -12.47
N ASP A 210 -3.83 -28.73 -13.57
CA ASP A 210 -2.96 -29.92 -13.73
C ASP A 210 -1.47 -29.58 -13.74
N VAL A 211 -0.94 -29.06 -12.64
CA VAL A 211 0.52 -29.09 -12.49
C VAL A 211 0.95 -29.24 -11.04
N ASP A 212 1.87 -30.18 -10.81
CA ASP A 212 2.99 -30.09 -9.86
C ASP A 212 3.86 -28.83 -10.15
N ILE A 213 3.22 -27.69 -10.42
CA ILE A 213 3.87 -26.39 -10.43
C ILE A 213 4.36 -26.25 -9.01
N ASN A 214 5.65 -25.99 -8.88
CA ASN A 214 6.25 -25.67 -7.61
C ASN A 214 5.61 -24.36 -7.16
N ILE A 215 4.47 -24.42 -6.46
CA ILE A 215 3.69 -23.27 -5.96
C ILE A 215 4.63 -22.29 -5.25
N ASN A 216 5.69 -22.80 -4.62
CA ASN A 216 6.76 -22.01 -4.00
C ASN A 216 7.48 -21.03 -4.95
N GLN A 217 7.35 -21.18 -6.27
CA GLN A 217 7.87 -20.22 -7.26
C GLN A 217 6.96 -19.00 -7.43
N TYR A 218 5.65 -19.16 -7.18
CA TYR A 218 4.66 -18.10 -7.33
C TYR A 218 4.13 -17.57 -6.00
N GLY A 219 4.23 -18.35 -4.92
CA GLY A 219 3.73 -17.98 -3.60
C GLY A 219 3.50 -19.19 -2.72
N TYR A 220 2.32 -19.27 -2.08
CA TYR A 220 1.95 -20.33 -1.17
C TYR A 220 0.44 -20.56 -1.14
N GLU A 221 0.03 -21.80 -0.93
CA GLU A 221 -1.36 -22.17 -0.65
C GLU A 221 -1.40 -22.87 0.71
N ARG A 222 -1.85 -22.16 1.75
CA ARG A 222 -1.92 -22.64 3.14
C ARG A 222 -3.37 -22.73 3.57
N GLU A 223 -3.62 -23.48 4.65
CA GLU A 223 -4.96 -23.68 5.19
C GLU A 223 -5.60 -22.38 5.77
N ASP A 224 -4.80 -21.36 6.05
CA ASP A 224 -5.23 -20.05 6.54
C ASP A 224 -5.25 -18.98 5.44
N GLN A 225 -4.45 -19.13 4.39
CA GLN A 225 -4.35 -18.17 3.30
C GLN A 225 -3.72 -18.78 2.05
N CYS A 226 -4.27 -18.43 0.89
CA CYS A 226 -3.67 -18.70 -0.40
C CYS A 226 -3.20 -17.38 -1.04
N TYR A 227 -1.97 -17.35 -1.54
CA TYR A 227 -1.34 -16.20 -2.16
C TYR A 227 -0.50 -16.64 -3.35
N LEU A 228 -0.74 -16.05 -4.52
CA LEU A 228 0.08 -16.27 -5.72
C LEU A 228 0.40 -14.93 -6.36
N GLN A 229 1.63 -14.79 -6.87
CA GLN A 229 2.10 -13.66 -7.65
C GLN A 229 2.99 -14.14 -8.79
N PHE A 230 2.74 -13.63 -9.99
CA PHE A 230 3.48 -14.00 -11.19
C PHE A 230 3.38 -12.93 -12.27
N ALA A 231 4.26 -13.00 -13.27
CA ALA A 231 4.18 -12.15 -14.46
C ALA A 231 2.98 -12.59 -15.31
N LEU A 232 2.03 -11.67 -15.50
CA LEU A 232 0.85 -11.90 -16.33
C LEU A 232 1.14 -11.57 -17.80
N ALA A 233 1.81 -10.44 -18.01
CA ALA A 233 2.22 -9.93 -19.32
C ALA A 233 3.56 -9.20 -19.18
N LYS A 234 4.13 -8.70 -20.27
CA LYS A 234 5.43 -8.03 -20.27
C LYS A 234 5.42 -6.79 -19.37
N GLY A 235 6.14 -6.92 -18.25
CA GLY A 235 6.26 -5.89 -17.22
C GLY A 235 4.98 -5.66 -16.42
N ILE A 236 4.01 -6.59 -16.47
CA ILE A 236 2.78 -6.55 -15.70
C ILE A 236 2.73 -7.80 -14.83
N ASP A 237 2.80 -7.61 -13.52
CA ASP A 237 2.60 -8.69 -12.56
C ASP A 237 1.14 -8.72 -12.12
N VAL A 238 0.67 -9.90 -11.71
CA VAL A 238 -0.62 -10.07 -11.04
C VAL A 238 -0.39 -10.75 -9.70
N SER A 239 -1.17 -10.38 -8.69
CA SER A 239 -1.28 -11.15 -7.45
C SER A 239 -2.74 -11.45 -7.10
N ILE A 240 -2.97 -12.65 -6.58
CA ILE A 240 -4.25 -13.09 -6.03
C ILE A 240 -4.07 -13.59 -4.61
N CYS A 241 -4.95 -13.17 -3.70
CA CYS A 241 -4.92 -13.57 -2.31
C CYS A 241 -6.33 -13.89 -1.79
N TYR A 242 -6.50 -15.06 -1.18
CA TYR A 242 -7.71 -15.42 -0.45
C TYR A 242 -7.34 -15.75 0.99
N THR A 243 -8.07 -15.18 1.95
CA THR A 243 -7.85 -15.39 3.38
C THR A 243 -9.00 -16.19 3.98
N TYR A 244 -8.68 -17.34 4.59
CA TYR A 244 -9.67 -18.21 5.20
C TYR A 244 -9.96 -17.81 6.65
N ASP A 245 -11.13 -18.23 7.16
CA ASP A 245 -11.51 -18.00 8.55
C ASP A 245 -10.77 -18.94 9.51
N LYS A 246 -9.46 -18.71 9.68
CA LYS A 246 -8.58 -19.57 10.48
C LYS A 246 -7.67 -18.74 11.38
N GLY A 247 -7.52 -19.16 12.64
CA GLY A 247 -6.72 -18.42 13.63
C GLY A 247 -7.24 -16.99 13.79
N SER A 248 -6.33 -16.01 13.70
CA SER A 248 -6.63 -14.58 13.81
C SER A 248 -7.15 -13.92 12.52
N ALA A 249 -7.21 -14.65 11.41
CA ALA A 249 -7.61 -14.11 10.12
C ALA A 249 -9.14 -14.01 9.97
N TYR A 250 -9.64 -13.12 9.12
CA TYR A 250 -11.08 -12.97 8.86
C TYR A 250 -11.35 -13.18 7.37
N ASP A 251 -12.46 -13.86 7.08
CA ASP A 251 -12.85 -14.21 5.71
C ASP A 251 -14.07 -13.39 5.31
N ASP A 252 -13.92 -12.55 4.29
CA ASP A 252 -14.99 -11.73 3.74
C ASP A 252 -15.60 -12.32 2.47
N GLY A 253 -15.19 -13.53 2.08
CA GLY A 253 -15.69 -14.22 0.90
C GLY A 253 -15.14 -13.68 -0.43
N SER A 254 -14.06 -12.89 -0.39
CA SER A 254 -13.45 -12.28 -1.56
C SER A 254 -12.02 -12.74 -1.83
N THR A 255 -11.60 -12.62 -3.09
CA THR A 255 -10.19 -12.71 -3.48
C THR A 255 -9.66 -11.31 -3.74
N SER A 256 -8.61 -10.90 -3.04
CA SER A 256 -7.87 -9.68 -3.36
C SER A 256 -7.10 -9.91 -4.66
N LEU A 257 -7.38 -9.12 -5.69
CA LEU A 257 -6.70 -9.15 -6.98
C LEU A 257 -5.97 -7.83 -7.19
N HIS A 258 -4.67 -7.91 -7.50
CA HIS A 258 -3.86 -6.75 -7.84
C HIS A 258 -3.15 -6.96 -9.18
N PHE A 259 -3.02 -5.89 -9.96
CA PHE A 259 -2.14 -5.82 -11.11
C PHE A 259 -1.08 -4.74 -10.85
N TYR A 260 0.19 -5.08 -11.07
CA TYR A 260 1.31 -4.18 -10.87
C TYR A 260 1.99 -3.89 -12.20
N ASN A 261 2.05 -2.63 -12.57
CA ASN A 261 2.81 -2.16 -13.71
C ASN A 261 4.29 -2.02 -13.29
N LYS A 262 5.09 -3.06 -13.54
CA LYS A 262 6.52 -3.15 -13.24
C LYS A 262 7.41 -2.63 -14.38
N ARG A 263 6.83 -2.02 -15.41
CA ARG A 263 7.60 -1.47 -16.54
C ARG A 263 8.57 -0.40 -16.06
N GLU A 264 9.73 -0.36 -16.71
CA GLU A 264 10.73 0.66 -16.45
C GLU A 264 10.52 1.87 -17.38
N TYR A 265 10.50 3.06 -16.79
CA TYR A 265 10.30 4.32 -17.50
C TYR A 265 11.56 5.17 -17.42
N ARG A 266 12.67 4.65 -17.96
CA ARG A 266 14.01 5.23 -17.82
C ARG A 266 14.14 6.65 -18.37
N TYR A 267 13.29 7.06 -19.31
CA TYR A 267 13.29 8.43 -19.85
C TYR A 267 13.02 9.48 -18.76
N PHE A 268 12.34 9.13 -17.66
CA PHE A 268 12.18 10.03 -16.51
C PHE A 268 13.50 10.34 -15.79
N LEU A 269 14.51 9.50 -15.96
CA LEU A 269 15.83 9.67 -15.36
C LEU A 269 16.73 10.61 -16.18
N GLU A 270 16.34 10.98 -17.40
CA GLU A 270 17.12 11.90 -18.23
C GLU A 270 17.11 13.32 -17.67
N ASN A 271 18.27 13.99 -17.69
CA ASN A 271 18.42 15.38 -17.24
C ASN A 271 19.49 16.15 -18.02
N LYS A 272 19.42 16.09 -19.36
CA LYS A 272 20.46 16.61 -20.25
C LYS A 272 20.73 18.10 -20.04
N GLU A 273 19.67 18.91 -19.90
CA GLU A 273 19.77 20.35 -19.69
C GLU A 273 20.61 20.70 -18.46
N TYR A 274 20.40 19.99 -17.34
CA TYR A 274 21.21 20.18 -16.14
C TYR A 274 22.64 19.68 -16.33
N GLU A 275 22.83 18.50 -16.94
CA GLU A 275 24.16 17.91 -17.11
C GLU A 275 25.11 18.76 -17.98
N GLU A 276 24.56 19.53 -18.92
CA GLU A 276 25.32 20.47 -19.75
C GLU A 276 25.93 21.62 -18.92
N VAL A 277 25.14 22.20 -18.01
CA VAL A 277 25.53 23.38 -17.22
C VAL A 277 26.09 23.03 -15.83
N MET A 278 26.01 21.77 -15.41
CA MET A 278 26.41 21.39 -14.06
C MET A 278 27.92 21.55 -13.82
N GLU A 279 28.24 21.96 -12.60
CA GLU A 279 29.60 22.04 -12.08
C GLU A 279 29.72 21.25 -10.76
N ILE A 280 30.88 20.63 -10.52
CA ILE A 280 31.14 19.92 -9.26
C ILE A 280 32.10 20.77 -8.44
N SER A 281 31.54 21.54 -7.50
CA SER A 281 32.29 22.42 -6.58
C SER A 281 32.65 21.72 -5.26
N GLY A 282 32.02 20.58 -4.95
CA GLY A 282 32.31 19.77 -3.78
C GLY A 282 31.94 18.31 -4.00
N LEU A 283 32.66 17.41 -3.33
CA LEU A 283 32.44 15.97 -3.43
C LEU A 283 32.71 15.27 -2.08
N ILE A 284 31.82 14.36 -1.70
CA ILE A 284 31.99 13.42 -0.59
C ILE A 284 31.81 12.03 -1.18
N SER A 285 32.81 11.17 -1.04
CA SER A 285 32.73 9.77 -1.47
C SER A 285 32.57 8.89 -0.24
N PHE A 286 31.53 8.07 -0.25
CA PHE A 286 31.34 7.04 0.76
C PHE A 286 32.22 5.84 0.48
N HIS A 287 32.59 5.11 1.53
CA HIS A 287 33.41 3.91 1.38
C HIS A 287 32.58 2.71 0.93
N ASN A 288 31.28 2.67 1.26
CA ASN A 288 30.34 1.64 0.81
C ASN A 288 29.52 2.09 -0.41
N LYS A 289 29.03 1.12 -1.16
CA LYS A 289 28.04 1.32 -2.22
C LYS A 289 26.66 1.30 -1.58
N LEU A 290 26.01 2.44 -1.55
CA LEU A 290 24.68 2.65 -0.97
C LEU A 290 23.68 2.93 -2.09
N ASP A 291 22.51 2.32 -2.01
CA ASP A 291 21.41 2.64 -2.90
C ASP A 291 20.48 3.70 -2.28
N LEU A 292 19.83 4.48 -3.15
CA LEU A 292 18.88 5.48 -2.72
C LEU A 292 17.61 4.83 -2.19
N LYS A 293 17.07 5.36 -1.09
CA LYS A 293 15.74 4.97 -0.61
C LYS A 293 14.59 5.63 -1.39
N VAL A 294 14.91 6.64 -2.21
CA VAL A 294 13.93 7.36 -3.02
C VAL A 294 13.91 6.78 -4.43
N ARG A 295 12.74 6.30 -4.87
CA ARG A 295 12.56 5.75 -6.23
C ARG A 295 12.16 6.85 -7.22
N TYR A 296 12.61 6.70 -8.47
CA TYR A 296 12.32 7.66 -9.52
C TYR A 296 10.86 7.67 -10.00
N ILE A 297 10.12 6.59 -9.75
CA ILE A 297 8.70 6.52 -10.10
C ILE A 297 7.85 7.37 -9.15
N ASP A 298 8.36 7.60 -7.93
CA ASP A 298 7.69 8.38 -6.88
C ASP A 298 8.25 9.81 -6.77
N ASN A 299 9.33 10.13 -7.51
CA ASN A 299 10.03 11.41 -7.38
C ASN A 299 10.74 11.84 -8.68
N ASP A 300 10.36 13.00 -9.20
CA ASP A 300 10.94 13.62 -10.40
C ASP A 300 12.41 14.06 -10.22
N ASP A 301 12.85 14.30 -8.98
CA ASP A 301 14.22 14.72 -8.65
C ASP A 301 15.24 13.58 -8.76
N VAL A 302 14.79 12.33 -8.90
CA VAL A 302 15.69 11.19 -9.11
C VAL A 302 16.00 11.04 -10.59
N LYS A 303 17.29 11.09 -10.93
CA LYS A 303 17.83 11.06 -12.29
C LYS A 303 18.93 10.02 -12.42
N HIS A 304 19.44 9.83 -13.64
CA HIS A 304 20.69 9.12 -13.82
C HIS A 304 21.82 9.85 -13.10
N ILE A 305 22.82 9.08 -12.64
CA ILE A 305 24.04 9.66 -12.09
C ILE A 305 24.76 10.41 -13.23
N PRO A 306 24.97 11.73 -13.13
CA PRO A 306 25.64 12.47 -14.19
C PRO A 306 27.03 11.92 -14.49
N GLN A 307 27.43 11.88 -15.76
CA GLN A 307 28.72 11.26 -16.14
C GLN A 307 29.92 11.92 -15.46
N LYS A 308 29.89 13.25 -15.26
CA LYS A 308 30.92 14.00 -14.52
C LYS A 308 31.05 13.48 -13.08
N VAL A 309 29.94 13.19 -12.41
CA VAL A 309 29.91 12.66 -11.04
C VAL A 309 30.38 11.20 -11.03
N LYS A 310 29.89 10.38 -11.96
CA LYS A 310 30.26 8.97 -12.09
C LYS A 310 31.77 8.79 -12.31
N ALA A 311 32.40 9.66 -13.09
CA ALA A 311 33.85 9.64 -13.31
C ALA A 311 34.66 9.89 -12.02
N LEU A 312 34.16 10.76 -11.13
CA LEU A 312 34.85 11.12 -9.88
C LEU A 312 34.59 10.11 -8.75
N LEU A 313 33.34 9.67 -8.59
CA LEU A 313 32.97 8.68 -7.57
C LEU A 313 33.34 7.24 -7.99
N LYS A 314 33.56 7.00 -9.28
CA LYS A 314 33.76 5.67 -9.88
C LYS A 314 32.55 4.79 -9.56
N GLU A 315 32.77 3.70 -8.83
CA GLU A 315 31.70 2.78 -8.42
C GLU A 315 31.17 3.04 -7.01
N LYS A 316 31.55 4.15 -6.38
CA LYS A 316 31.15 4.49 -5.02
C LYS A 316 29.92 5.38 -5.00
N SER A 317 29.14 5.26 -3.94
CA SER A 317 28.09 6.22 -3.61
C SER A 317 28.68 7.47 -2.97
N GLY A 318 27.90 8.54 -2.91
CA GLY A 318 28.41 9.79 -2.39
C GLY A 318 27.49 10.99 -2.55
N ILE A 319 28.05 12.17 -2.39
CA ILE A 319 27.36 13.45 -2.47
C ILE A 319 28.19 14.38 -3.33
N TRP A 320 27.57 15.13 -4.24
CA TRP A 320 28.23 16.25 -4.91
C TRP A 320 27.48 17.55 -4.66
N LEU A 321 28.23 18.64 -4.69
CA LEU A 321 27.70 20.00 -4.62
C LEU A 321 27.92 20.68 -5.98
N ASP A 322 26.89 21.36 -6.43
CA ASP A 322 26.93 22.28 -7.56
C ASP A 322 26.52 23.67 -7.08
N SER A 323 27.52 24.45 -6.67
CA SER A 323 27.28 25.79 -6.15
C SER A 323 26.83 26.77 -7.23
N ALA A 324 27.22 26.56 -8.49
CA ALA A 324 26.88 27.45 -9.60
C ALA A 324 25.38 27.41 -9.90
N ASN A 325 24.79 26.22 -9.83
CA ASN A 325 23.36 26.00 -10.07
C ASN A 325 22.53 25.86 -8.77
N ASN A 326 23.15 26.06 -7.60
CA ASN A 326 22.51 25.91 -6.29
C ASN A 326 21.87 24.52 -6.07
N LYS A 327 22.53 23.45 -6.54
CA LYS A 327 22.06 22.06 -6.41
C LYS A 327 22.98 21.25 -5.50
N ILE A 328 22.41 20.22 -4.90
CA ILE A 328 23.14 19.12 -4.24
C ILE A 328 22.62 17.81 -4.79
N GLY A 329 23.51 16.87 -5.03
CA GLY A 329 23.14 15.56 -5.52
C GLY A 329 23.64 14.43 -4.63
N PHE A 330 22.85 13.36 -4.56
CA PHE A 330 23.12 12.16 -3.79
C PHE A 330 23.30 10.97 -4.74
N ALA A 331 24.56 10.59 -4.92
CA ALA A 331 25.11 9.41 -5.60
C ALA A 331 24.63 8.06 -5.05
N GLY A 332 23.64 7.38 -5.64
CA GLY A 332 23.33 5.98 -5.36
C GLY A 332 24.19 5.00 -6.18
N ILE A 333 23.72 3.76 -6.33
CA ILE A 333 24.36 2.74 -7.19
C ILE A 333 24.08 3.04 -8.67
N ASP A 334 22.79 3.21 -9.02
CA ASP A 334 22.35 3.37 -10.41
C ASP A 334 21.72 4.73 -10.71
N THR A 335 21.20 5.39 -9.67
CA THR A 335 20.49 6.67 -9.79
C THR A 335 21.04 7.70 -8.82
N ALA A 336 20.67 8.96 -9.03
CA ALA A 336 21.00 10.07 -8.17
C ALA A 336 19.76 10.87 -7.81
N LEU A 337 19.65 11.34 -6.57
CA LEU A 337 18.65 12.34 -6.19
C LEU A 337 19.28 13.73 -6.30
N ILE A 338 18.67 14.66 -7.04
CA ILE A 338 19.19 16.01 -7.27
C ILE A 338 18.22 17.03 -6.69
N LEU A 339 18.63 17.74 -5.64
CA LEU A 339 17.78 18.69 -4.93
C LEU A 339 18.29 20.12 -5.05
N ASP A 340 17.38 21.08 -4.94
CA ASP A 340 17.72 22.48 -4.70
C ASP A 340 18.29 22.65 -3.30
N LEU A 341 19.52 23.17 -3.20
CA LEU A 341 20.18 23.38 -1.92
C LEU A 341 19.43 24.40 -1.05
N GLU A 342 18.75 25.36 -1.66
CA GLU A 342 17.94 26.36 -0.95
C GLU A 342 16.69 25.77 -0.27
N LYS A 343 16.15 24.66 -0.80
CA LYS A 343 14.97 23.98 -0.22
C LYS A 343 15.34 23.17 1.01
N ILE A 344 16.62 22.83 1.18
CA ILE A 344 17.12 22.08 2.32
C ILE A 344 17.30 23.01 3.53
N GLU A 345 16.72 22.62 4.65
CA GLU A 345 16.90 23.31 5.93
C GLU A 345 18.16 22.80 6.65
N TYR A 346 18.23 21.49 6.88
CA TYR A 346 19.36 20.82 7.52
C TYR A 346 19.41 19.32 7.17
N PHE A 347 20.47 18.65 7.61
CA PHE A 347 20.66 17.21 7.46
C PHE A 347 20.66 16.52 8.84
N THR A 348 20.23 15.26 8.88
CA THR A 348 20.31 14.41 10.08
C THR A 348 20.97 13.09 9.74
N PHE A 349 21.89 12.64 10.59
CA PHE A 349 22.35 11.25 10.61
C PHE A 349 21.75 10.59 11.85
N GLN A 350 20.74 9.76 11.64
CA GLN A 350 20.07 9.02 12.72
C GLN A 350 20.74 7.67 12.90
N ASN A 351 21.25 7.42 14.10
CA ASN A 351 21.86 6.15 14.45
C ASN A 351 20.82 5.31 15.21
N VAL A 352 20.63 4.06 14.80
CA VAL A 352 19.69 3.12 15.40
C VAL A 352 20.46 1.93 15.95
N LEU A 353 20.41 1.76 17.26
CA LEU A 353 21.02 0.68 18.01
C LEU A 353 20.21 -0.61 17.87
N PRO A 354 20.89 -1.78 17.89
CA PRO A 354 20.21 -3.07 17.86
C PRO A 354 19.35 -3.27 19.12
N ALA A 355 18.13 -3.78 18.93
CA ALA A 355 17.27 -4.29 20.00
C ALA A 355 16.52 -5.56 19.56
N LYS A 356 15.54 -5.47 18.66
CA LYS A 356 14.89 -6.65 18.04
C LYS A 356 15.51 -7.08 16.71
N GLY A 357 16.25 -6.18 16.07
CA GLY A 357 16.98 -6.43 14.83
C GLY A 357 18.39 -5.84 14.87
N SER A 358 19.08 -5.88 13.73
CA SER A 358 20.36 -5.19 13.56
C SER A 358 20.18 -3.68 13.76
N GLY A 359 21.25 -3.05 14.25
CA GLY A 359 21.36 -1.59 14.19
C GLY A 359 21.64 -1.14 12.77
N TYR A 360 21.45 0.15 12.51
CA TYR A 360 21.68 0.78 11.21
C TYR A 360 21.81 2.31 11.38
N ALA A 361 22.31 2.98 10.36
CA ALA A 361 22.33 4.44 10.26
C ALA A 361 21.44 4.90 9.12
N VAL A 362 20.76 6.03 9.30
CA VAL A 362 19.91 6.66 8.28
C VAL A 362 20.41 8.07 8.01
N PHE A 363 20.64 8.39 6.74
CA PHE A 363 20.89 9.75 6.30
C PHE A 363 19.60 10.40 5.81
N ILE A 364 19.12 11.40 6.56
CA ILE A 364 17.89 12.14 6.32
C ILE A 364 18.18 13.58 5.86
N VAL A 365 17.44 14.04 4.86
CA VAL A 365 17.40 15.44 4.42
C VAL A 365 16.09 16.08 4.89
N HIS A 366 16.17 17.18 5.63
CA HIS A 366 15.00 17.96 6.05
C HIS A 366 14.82 19.17 5.13
N LEU A 367 13.64 19.26 4.52
CA LEU A 367 13.24 20.35 3.64
C LEU A 367 12.48 21.41 4.43
N LYS A 368 12.53 22.67 3.98
CA LYS A 368 11.86 23.81 4.61
C LYS A 368 10.32 23.69 4.68
N THR A 369 9.72 22.76 3.94
CA THR A 369 8.27 22.56 3.86
C THR A 369 7.76 21.50 4.86
N GLU A 370 8.43 21.34 6.01
CA GLU A 370 8.14 20.33 7.05
C GLU A 370 8.22 18.85 6.58
N ASN A 371 8.72 18.61 5.37
CA ASN A 371 8.95 17.27 4.83
C ASN A 371 10.41 16.85 5.08
N TYR A 372 10.62 15.57 5.40
CA TYR A 372 11.94 14.96 5.40
C TYR A 372 11.99 13.78 4.42
N ARG A 373 13.20 13.39 4.04
CA ARG A 373 13.44 12.25 3.15
C ARG A 373 14.63 11.44 3.62
N ASP A 374 14.44 10.13 3.74
CA ASP A 374 15.54 9.20 3.93
C ASP A 374 16.24 9.01 2.59
N ILE A 375 17.54 9.29 2.55
CA ILE A 375 18.34 9.24 1.33
C ILE A 375 19.05 7.90 1.25
N PHE A 376 19.74 7.52 2.31
CA PHE A 376 20.52 6.28 2.41
C PHE A 376 20.26 5.62 3.77
N ILE A 377 20.29 4.28 3.78
CA ILE A 377 20.37 3.47 5.00
C ILE A 377 21.58 2.56 4.86
N GLU A 378 22.33 2.39 5.94
CA GLU A 378 23.49 1.51 6.01
C GLU A 378 23.46 0.71 7.32
N ASP A 379 23.86 -0.56 7.28
CA ASP A 379 23.78 -1.45 8.46
C ASP A 379 24.83 -1.11 9.54
N ASP A 380 25.90 -0.38 9.19
CA ASP A 380 26.83 0.17 10.16
C ASP A 380 26.23 1.39 10.86
N THR A 381 25.88 1.22 12.14
CA THR A 381 25.14 2.17 12.98
C THR A 381 25.74 3.57 13.07
N TYR A 382 27.03 3.76 12.83
CA TYR A 382 27.67 5.09 12.88
C TYR A 382 28.32 5.50 11.56
N PHE A 383 27.93 4.85 10.47
CA PHE A 383 28.56 5.00 9.16
C PHE A 383 28.65 6.46 8.69
N PHE A 384 27.60 7.26 8.91
CA PHE A 384 27.53 8.61 8.36
C PHE A 384 28.27 9.66 9.20
N ASP A 385 28.45 9.44 10.50
CA ASP A 385 29.03 10.40 11.46
C ASP A 385 30.34 11.04 10.98
N PRO A 386 31.32 10.30 10.42
CA PRO A 386 32.58 10.88 9.95
C PRO A 386 32.41 11.93 8.85
N PHE A 387 31.31 11.89 8.08
CA PHE A 387 31.06 12.81 6.97
C PHE A 387 30.40 14.14 7.41
N ALA A 388 29.93 14.25 8.66
CA ALA A 388 29.10 15.37 9.11
C ALA A 388 29.81 16.73 8.98
N LYS A 389 31.08 16.80 9.41
CA LYS A 389 31.87 18.03 9.33
C LYS A 389 32.09 18.46 7.88
N GLN A 390 32.42 17.50 7.00
CA GLN A 390 32.64 17.78 5.58
C GLN A 390 31.35 18.25 4.90
N LEU A 391 30.22 17.58 5.17
CA LEU A 391 28.91 17.95 4.62
C LEU A 391 28.49 19.36 5.07
N LYS A 392 28.65 19.69 6.36
CA LYS A 392 28.38 21.04 6.90
C LYS A 392 29.26 22.10 6.25
N GLN A 393 30.54 21.82 6.07
CA GLN A 393 31.48 22.75 5.45
C GLN A 393 31.18 22.97 3.95
N MET A 394 30.83 21.89 3.24
CA MET A 394 30.50 21.88 1.83
C MET A 394 29.21 22.67 1.56
N THR A 395 28.14 22.36 2.30
CA THR A 395 26.78 22.90 2.02
C THR A 395 26.45 24.18 2.77
N LYS A 396 27.22 24.51 3.82
CA LYS A 396 26.90 25.56 4.81
C LYS A 396 25.56 25.35 5.54
N LYS A 397 24.98 24.15 5.47
CA LYS A 397 23.77 23.77 6.21
C LYS A 397 24.12 23.05 7.52
N PRO A 398 23.29 23.14 8.57
CA PRO A 398 23.46 22.34 9.77
C PRO A 398 23.40 20.83 9.45
N VAL A 399 24.20 20.05 10.16
CA VAL A 399 24.14 18.58 10.20
C VAL A 399 23.96 18.20 11.66
N LYS A 400 22.89 17.47 11.97
CA LYS A 400 22.54 17.01 13.33
C LYS A 400 22.81 15.51 13.45
N ILE A 401 23.29 15.10 14.61
CA ILE A 401 23.43 13.70 15.01
C ILE A 401 22.73 13.60 16.38
N PRO A 402 21.44 13.24 16.43
CA PRO A 402 20.69 13.09 17.67
C PRO A 402 21.21 11.90 18.50
N GLU A 403 20.66 11.74 19.70
CA GLU A 403 20.89 10.53 20.49
C GLU A 403 20.38 9.30 19.71
N ALA A 404 21.09 8.18 19.85
CA ALA A 404 20.76 6.98 19.11
C ALA A 404 19.49 6.33 19.66
N ASP A 405 18.59 5.94 18.76
CA ASP A 405 17.34 5.24 19.10
C ASP A 405 17.56 3.73 19.10
N TYR A 406 16.68 2.97 19.76
CA TYR A 406 16.70 1.51 19.66
C TYR A 406 15.71 1.03 18.60
N ASN A 407 16.09 -0.01 17.85
CA ASN A 407 15.22 -0.70 16.90
C ASN A 407 14.15 -1.54 17.65
N CYS A 408 13.15 -0.86 18.21
CA CYS A 408 12.12 -1.37 19.13
C CYS A 408 10.99 -2.15 18.47
#